data_AF-A0A9W8H2E3-F1
#
_entry.id   AF-A0A9W8H2E3-F1
#
_cell.length_a   1.000
_cell.length_b   1.000
_cell.length_c   1.000
_cell.angle_alpha   90.00
_cell.angle_beta   90.00
_cell.angle_gamma   90.00
#
_symmetry.space_group_name_H-M   'P 1'
#
loop_
_entity.id
_entity.type
_entity.pdbx_description
1 polymer ?
#
loop_
_entity_poly.entity_id
_entity_poly.type
_entity_poly.pdbx_seq_one_letter_code
_entity_poly.pdbx_strand_id
1 'polypeptide(L)'
;MRAAAAFARHPRLARAVHTSAARLVGRKQLLGYKRTSAAHRKAHSAIYENEDAAYEDDNSITEWAFDNHHTYGHMLLESMRDVRKYARQIKYELPTLAEHARPFEPPSKRSILRFERSVTTGEKFPAQDRKAVLRVTVAQLGLAGPELHKFLLLAGPRYNPETDELRMSEKREITSLLNKKRLADTLVALIAEAKKPGDTFADVPLAFPHHKYRPEPAFPSEWLPKP
;
A
#
# COMPACT_ATOMS: atom_id res chain seq x y z
N MET A 1 -29.11 -96.15 -15.71
CA MET A 1 -27.73 -96.69 -15.80
C MET A 1 -26.77 -95.49 -15.75
N ARG A 2 -25.86 -95.28 -14.82
CA ARG A 2 -25.11 -96.14 -13.88
C ARG A 2 -24.89 -95.38 -12.58
N ALA A 3 -24.92 -96.11 -11.47
CA ALA A 3 -24.47 -95.71 -10.15
C ALA A 3 -22.94 -95.60 -10.08
N ALA A 4 -22.45 -94.85 -9.08
CA ALA A 4 -21.20 -95.03 -8.32
C ALA A 4 -20.64 -93.64 -7.94
N ALA A 5 -20.07 -93.38 -6.77
CA ALA A 5 -19.97 -94.12 -5.53
C ALA A 5 -19.49 -93.07 -4.51
N ALA A 6 -20.04 -93.11 -3.30
CA ALA A 6 -19.54 -92.35 -2.18
C ALA A 6 -18.19 -92.95 -1.73
N PHE A 7 -17.15 -92.12 -1.61
CA PHE A 7 -15.97 -92.45 -0.82
C PHE A 7 -15.59 -91.25 0.06
N ALA A 8 -15.75 -91.45 1.35
CA ALA A 8 -15.40 -90.53 2.40
C ALA A 8 -13.89 -90.25 2.43
N ARG A 9 -13.52 -88.99 2.67
CA ARG A 9 -12.19 -88.63 3.18
C ARG A 9 -12.40 -87.80 4.45
N HIS A 10 -12.06 -88.40 5.60
CA HIS A 10 -11.99 -87.68 6.87
C HIS A 10 -10.95 -86.56 6.80
N PRO A 11 -11.16 -85.45 7.53
CA PRO A 11 -10.35 -84.25 7.42
C PRO A 11 -9.02 -84.43 8.16
N ARG A 12 -7.90 -84.19 7.46
CA ARG A 12 -6.61 -83.93 8.11
C ARG A 12 -6.68 -82.55 8.77
N LEU A 13 -6.67 -82.54 10.10
CA LEU A 13 -6.51 -81.35 10.93
C LEU A 13 -5.12 -80.75 10.70
N ALA A 14 -5.04 -79.69 9.88
CA ALA A 14 -3.97 -78.72 9.97
C ALA A 14 -4.40 -77.61 10.94
N ARG A 15 -3.96 -77.72 12.20
CA ARG A 15 -3.90 -76.59 13.13
C ARG A 15 -2.80 -75.65 12.63
N ALA A 16 -3.15 -74.41 12.33
CA ALA A 16 -2.47 -73.21 12.79
C ALA A 16 -3.09 -71.98 12.10
N VAL A 17 -3.81 -71.10 12.79
CA VAL A 17 -3.29 -69.96 13.59
C VAL A 17 -3.63 -68.65 12.87
N HIS A 18 -4.58 -67.92 13.46
CA HIS A 18 -4.81 -66.47 13.41
C HIS A 18 -4.79 -65.73 12.07
N THR A 19 -5.90 -65.70 11.33
CA THR A 19 -6.25 -64.52 10.46
C THR A 19 -7.75 -64.21 10.36
N SER A 20 -8.63 -64.92 11.08
CA SER A 20 -10.09 -64.78 10.88
C SER A 20 -10.74 -63.64 11.67
N ALA A 21 -10.19 -63.24 12.83
CA ALA A 21 -10.77 -62.14 13.60
C ALA A 21 -10.43 -60.76 12.99
N ALA A 22 -9.15 -60.47 12.73
CA ALA A 22 -8.73 -59.14 12.26
C ALA A 22 -9.30 -58.76 10.88
N ARG A 23 -9.47 -59.72 9.96
CA ARG A 23 -10.03 -59.45 8.62
C ARG A 23 -11.56 -59.27 8.64
N LEU A 24 -12.28 -59.98 9.52
CA LEU A 24 -13.71 -59.78 9.75
C LEU A 24 -13.98 -58.51 10.57
N VAL A 25 -13.14 -58.19 11.55
CA VAL A 25 -13.21 -56.96 12.34
C VAL A 25 -12.89 -55.75 11.47
N GLY A 26 -11.83 -55.79 10.65
CA GLY A 26 -11.50 -54.72 9.71
C GLY A 26 -12.57 -54.51 8.62
N ARG A 27 -13.19 -55.59 8.11
CA ARG A 27 -14.30 -55.48 7.14
C ARG A 27 -15.58 -54.95 7.81
N LYS A 28 -15.87 -55.34 9.05
CA LYS A 28 -16.96 -54.77 9.87
C LYS A 28 -16.71 -53.30 10.23
N GLN A 29 -15.48 -52.92 10.56
CA GLN A 29 -15.09 -51.52 10.83
C GLN A 29 -15.15 -50.66 9.56
N LEU A 30 -14.68 -51.15 8.41
CA LEU A 30 -14.80 -50.45 7.13
C LEU A 30 -16.25 -50.35 6.63
N LEU A 31 -17.08 -51.39 6.83
CA LEU A 31 -18.52 -51.33 6.56
C LEU A 31 -19.23 -50.37 7.51
N GLY A 32 -18.84 -50.35 8.80
CA GLY A 32 -19.32 -49.38 9.78
C GLY A 32 -18.96 -47.94 9.39
N TYR A 33 -17.70 -47.68 9.03
CA TYR A 33 -17.20 -46.39 8.56
C TYR A 33 -17.86 -45.93 7.25
N LYS A 34 -18.07 -46.84 6.30
CA LYS A 34 -18.81 -46.53 5.05
C LYS A 34 -20.29 -46.24 5.33
N ARG A 35 -20.92 -46.93 6.29
CA ARG A 35 -22.32 -46.67 6.70
C ARG A 35 -22.45 -45.36 7.46
N THR A 36 -21.54 -45.03 8.37
CA THR A 36 -21.54 -43.72 9.06
C THR A 36 -21.21 -42.58 8.10
N SER A 37 -20.27 -42.76 7.17
CA SER A 37 -19.98 -41.78 6.10
C SER A 37 -21.15 -41.61 5.13
N ALA A 38 -21.84 -42.68 4.75
CA ALA A 38 -23.05 -42.59 3.93
C ALA A 38 -24.21 -41.93 4.69
N ALA A 39 -24.39 -42.24 5.98
CA ALA A 39 -25.39 -41.60 6.84
C ALA A 39 -25.08 -40.12 7.05
N HIS A 40 -23.82 -39.74 7.25
CA HIS A 40 -23.40 -38.35 7.39
C HIS A 40 -23.55 -37.58 6.09
N ARG A 41 -23.25 -38.20 4.94
CA ARG A 41 -23.53 -37.59 3.62
C ARG A 41 -25.02 -37.44 3.38
N LYS A 42 -25.84 -38.42 3.75
CA LYS A 42 -27.30 -38.34 3.65
C LYS A 42 -27.90 -37.31 4.61
N ALA A 43 -27.34 -37.16 5.80
CA ALA A 43 -27.75 -36.12 6.75
C ALA A 43 -27.36 -34.73 6.24
N HIS A 44 -26.17 -34.59 5.66
CA HIS A 44 -25.72 -33.34 5.07
C HIS A 44 -26.49 -33.00 3.78
N SER A 45 -26.83 -33.98 2.95
CA SER A 45 -27.69 -33.77 1.78
C SER A 45 -29.12 -33.43 2.21
N ALA A 46 -29.64 -34.06 3.27
CA ALA A 46 -30.96 -33.74 3.81
C ALA A 46 -31.06 -32.31 4.35
N ILE A 47 -29.96 -31.70 4.81
CA ILE A 47 -29.96 -30.27 5.20
C ILE A 47 -30.20 -29.41 3.96
N TYR A 48 -29.45 -29.64 2.87
CA TYR A 48 -29.67 -28.92 1.62
C TYR A 48 -31.03 -29.20 1.00
N GLU A 49 -31.51 -30.45 1.01
CA GLU A 49 -32.84 -30.82 0.52
C GLU A 49 -33.96 -30.13 1.33
N ASN A 50 -33.78 -29.97 2.65
CA ASN A 50 -34.74 -29.25 3.50
C ASN A 50 -34.67 -27.73 3.32
N GLU A 51 -33.46 -27.17 3.12
CA GLU A 51 -33.27 -25.75 2.80
C GLU A 51 -33.87 -25.44 1.41
N ASP A 52 -33.59 -26.27 0.41
CA ASP A 52 -34.14 -26.17 -0.94
C ASP A 52 -35.67 -26.32 -0.92
N ALA A 53 -36.22 -27.29 -0.17
CA ALA A 53 -37.67 -27.44 0.00
C ALA A 53 -38.33 -26.24 0.69
N ALA A 54 -37.61 -25.49 1.53
CA ALA A 54 -38.10 -24.25 2.12
C ALA A 54 -38.10 -23.08 1.12
N TYR A 55 -37.23 -23.09 0.11
CA TYR A 55 -37.25 -22.14 -1.01
C TYR A 55 -38.25 -22.52 -2.12
N GLU A 56 -38.58 -23.81 -2.25
CA GLU A 56 -39.55 -24.35 -3.22
C GLU A 56 -41.02 -24.27 -2.74
N ASP A 57 -41.27 -23.96 -1.46
CA ASP A 57 -42.63 -23.65 -0.99
C ASP A 57 -43.07 -22.29 -1.54
N ASP A 58 -43.68 -22.28 -2.73
CA ASP A 58 -44.23 -21.11 -3.42
C ASP A 58 -45.21 -20.30 -2.54
N ASN A 59 -45.81 -20.90 -1.49
CA ASN A 59 -46.70 -20.19 -0.56
C ASN A 59 -45.95 -19.36 0.50
N SER A 60 -44.64 -19.52 0.62
CA SER A 60 -43.78 -18.73 1.51
C SER A 60 -43.38 -17.38 0.90
N ILE A 61 -43.47 -17.26 -0.43
CA ILE A 61 -43.20 -16.02 -1.16
C ILE A 61 -44.50 -15.22 -1.17
N THR A 62 -44.56 -14.20 -0.31
CA THR A 62 -45.65 -13.23 -0.31
C THR A 62 -45.71 -12.53 -1.66
N GLU A 63 -46.92 -12.35 -2.19
CA GLU A 63 -47.15 -11.56 -3.40
C GLU A 63 -46.51 -10.17 -3.27
N TRP A 64 -45.88 -9.70 -4.34
CA TRP A 64 -45.16 -8.44 -4.35
C TRP A 64 -46.10 -7.24 -4.20
N ALA A 65 -45.98 -6.53 -3.07
CA ALA A 65 -46.85 -5.40 -2.72
C ALA A 65 -46.42 -4.04 -3.30
N PHE A 66 -45.40 -4.00 -4.18
CA PHE A 66 -44.85 -2.76 -4.76
C PHE A 66 -44.33 -1.74 -3.72
N ASP A 67 -43.88 -2.20 -2.56
CA ASP A 67 -43.45 -1.36 -1.42
C ASP A 67 -41.93 -1.18 -1.30
N ASN A 68 -41.14 -1.88 -2.11
CA ASN A 68 -39.68 -1.85 -2.04
C ASN A 68 -39.05 -1.67 -3.45
N HIS A 69 -37.76 -1.34 -3.50
CA HIS A 69 -36.99 -1.27 -4.76
C HIS A 69 -36.06 -2.47 -4.90
N HIS A 70 -35.70 -2.80 -6.15
CA HIS A 70 -34.62 -3.73 -6.44
C HIS A 70 -33.27 -3.17 -5.95
N THR A 71 -32.24 -4.02 -5.86
CA THR A 71 -30.91 -3.66 -5.34
C THR A 71 -30.33 -2.40 -5.99
N TYR A 72 -30.39 -2.27 -7.32
CA TYR A 72 -29.91 -1.05 -8.00
C TYR A 72 -30.67 0.23 -7.61
N GLY A 73 -31.95 0.12 -7.26
CA GLY A 73 -32.75 1.25 -6.80
C GLY A 73 -32.29 1.72 -5.42
N HIS A 74 -31.99 0.78 -4.52
CA HIS A 74 -31.38 1.10 -3.22
C HIS A 74 -29.99 1.74 -3.38
N MET A 75 -29.14 1.21 -4.26
CA MET A 75 -27.82 1.81 -4.54
C MET A 75 -27.94 3.26 -5.03
N LEU A 76 -28.90 3.53 -5.92
CA LEU A 76 -29.17 4.89 -6.38
C LEU A 76 -29.66 5.79 -5.24
N LEU A 77 -30.61 5.32 -4.43
CA LEU A 77 -31.10 6.06 -3.27
C LEU A 77 -29.98 6.34 -2.24
N GLU A 78 -29.07 5.41 -2.03
CA GLU A 78 -27.89 5.59 -1.19
C GLU A 78 -26.96 6.66 -1.74
N SER A 79 -26.63 6.63 -3.04
CA SER A 79 -25.82 7.69 -3.66
C SER A 79 -26.48 9.07 -3.54
N MET A 80 -27.81 9.15 -3.65
CA MET A 80 -28.56 10.39 -3.47
C MET A 80 -28.47 10.88 -2.01
N ARG A 81 -28.51 9.97 -1.04
CA ARG A 81 -28.34 10.30 0.38
C ARG A 81 -26.94 10.83 0.66
N ASP A 82 -25.91 10.26 0.04
CA ASP A 82 -24.53 10.73 0.16
C ASP A 82 -24.35 12.14 -0.42
N VAL A 83 -24.88 12.40 -1.62
CA VAL A 83 -24.85 13.74 -2.21
C VAL A 83 -25.55 14.76 -1.29
N ARG A 84 -26.72 14.40 -0.74
CA ARG A 84 -27.45 15.27 0.20
C ARG A 84 -26.70 15.48 1.50
N LYS A 85 -25.98 14.46 2.00
CA LYS A 85 -25.11 14.57 3.16
C LYS A 85 -24.02 15.61 2.90
N TYR A 86 -23.28 15.50 1.79
CA TYR A 86 -22.25 16.49 1.46
C TYR A 86 -22.82 17.89 1.21
N ALA A 87 -23.97 18.02 0.55
CA ALA A 87 -24.64 19.31 0.37
C ALA A 87 -25.00 19.97 1.72
N ARG A 88 -25.42 19.18 2.71
CA ARG A 88 -25.65 19.66 4.08
C ARG A 88 -24.35 20.13 4.73
N GLN A 89 -23.27 19.37 4.62
CA GLN A 89 -21.97 19.76 5.16
C GLN A 89 -21.47 21.07 4.53
N ILE A 90 -21.62 21.23 3.22
CA ILE A 90 -21.27 22.48 2.51
C ILE A 90 -22.05 23.67 3.06
N LYS A 91 -23.36 23.50 3.32
CA LYS A 91 -24.21 24.59 3.76
C LYS A 91 -24.00 24.97 5.23
N TYR A 92 -23.80 23.99 6.11
CA TYR A 92 -23.83 24.21 7.56
C TYR A 92 -22.48 24.04 8.25
N GLU A 93 -21.58 23.18 7.74
CA GLU A 93 -20.28 22.89 8.36
C GLU A 93 -19.14 23.69 7.71
N LEU A 94 -19.11 23.85 6.39
CA LEU A 94 -18.00 24.60 5.75
C LEU A 94 -17.91 26.08 6.17
N PRO A 95 -19.02 26.82 6.37
CA PRO A 95 -18.92 28.21 6.83
C PRO A 95 -18.28 28.34 8.21
N THR A 96 -18.42 27.34 9.10
CA THR A 96 -17.80 27.38 10.43
C THR A 96 -16.28 27.19 10.35
N LEU A 97 -15.77 26.52 9.31
CA LEU A 97 -14.32 26.40 9.09
C LEU A 97 -13.66 27.74 8.75
N ALA A 98 -14.42 28.73 8.23
CA ALA A 98 -13.90 30.06 7.94
C ALA A 98 -13.42 30.78 9.22
N GLU A 99 -14.00 30.47 10.38
CA GLU A 99 -13.60 31.03 11.68
C GLU A 99 -12.19 30.59 12.09
N HIS A 100 -11.71 29.46 11.58
CA HIS A 100 -10.38 28.91 11.86
C HIS A 100 -9.36 29.21 10.76
N ALA A 101 -9.76 29.93 9.71
CA ALA A 101 -8.87 30.30 8.63
C ALA A 101 -7.82 31.32 9.11
N ARG A 102 -6.56 31.12 8.69
CA ARG A 102 -5.47 32.06 8.92
C ARG A 102 -4.99 32.61 7.57
N PRO A 103 -4.80 33.93 7.41
CA PRO A 103 -4.28 34.48 6.16
C PRO A 103 -2.85 33.97 5.91
N PHE A 104 -2.50 33.83 4.64
CA PHE A 104 -1.15 33.45 4.26
C PHE A 104 -0.18 34.63 4.45
N GLU A 105 0.81 34.44 5.32
CA GLU A 105 1.91 35.39 5.49
C GLU A 105 3.14 34.86 4.73
N PRO A 106 3.69 35.61 3.76
CA PRO A 106 4.87 35.18 3.04
C PRO A 106 6.07 35.04 3.98
N PRO A 107 6.94 34.04 3.74
CA PRO A 107 8.11 33.84 4.60
C PRO A 107 9.07 35.03 4.53
N SER A 108 9.63 35.39 5.68
CA SER A 108 10.64 36.45 5.79
C SER A 108 11.90 36.13 4.98
N LYS A 109 12.71 37.14 4.66
CA LYS A 109 14.03 36.95 4.02
C LYS A 109 15.01 36.12 4.87
N ARG A 110 14.78 36.00 6.18
CA ARG A 110 15.60 35.18 7.10
C ARG A 110 15.29 33.69 6.98
N SER A 111 14.07 33.33 6.58
CA SER A 111 13.65 31.94 6.37
C SER A 111 14.05 31.47 4.97
N ILE A 112 15.34 31.13 4.83
CA ILE A 112 15.94 30.66 3.58
C ILE A 112 15.72 29.16 3.30
N LEU A 113 15.43 28.37 4.34
CA LEU A 113 15.35 26.91 4.23
C LEU A 113 13.93 26.47 3.86
N ARG A 114 13.81 25.61 2.84
CA ARG A 114 12.55 24.95 2.48
C ARG A 114 12.63 23.46 2.84
N PHE A 115 11.70 23.01 3.69
CA PHE A 115 11.58 21.60 4.06
C PHE A 115 10.31 21.00 3.46
N GLU A 116 10.45 19.90 2.74
CA GLU A 116 9.33 19.11 2.21
C GLU A 116 9.20 17.82 3.03
N ARG A 117 7.96 17.51 3.42
CA ARG A 117 7.58 16.26 4.06
C ARG A 117 6.36 15.70 3.35
N SER A 118 6.35 14.40 3.13
CA SER A 118 5.18 13.66 2.66
C SER A 118 4.47 13.04 3.86
N VAL A 119 3.14 13.09 3.85
CA VAL A 119 2.30 12.36 4.80
C VAL A 119 1.24 11.64 4.00
N THR A 120 1.17 10.33 4.15
CA THR A 120 0.12 9.52 3.57
C THR A 120 -1.04 9.42 4.57
N THR A 121 -2.26 9.72 4.12
CA THR A 121 -3.46 9.64 4.95
C THR A 121 -4.12 8.28 4.77
N GLY A 122 -4.51 7.63 5.88
CA GLY A 122 -5.10 6.28 5.87
C GLY A 122 -4.05 5.22 6.19
N GLU A 123 -3.63 4.45 5.19
CA GLU A 123 -2.60 3.43 5.36
C GLU A 123 -1.24 4.07 5.63
N LYS A 124 -0.53 3.56 6.65
CA LYS A 124 0.79 4.07 7.02
C LYS A 124 1.80 3.53 6.02
N PHE A 125 2.53 4.42 5.35
CA PHE A 125 3.66 4.06 4.50
C PHE A 125 4.95 4.64 5.11
N PRO A 126 5.60 3.91 6.04
CA PRO A 126 6.71 4.45 6.83
C PRO A 126 7.87 4.95 5.96
N ALA A 127 8.12 4.32 4.81
CA ALA A 127 9.19 4.73 3.91
C ALA A 127 8.99 6.16 3.36
N GLN A 128 7.74 6.52 3.06
CA GLN A 128 7.39 7.83 2.52
C GLN A 128 7.20 8.85 3.64
N ASP A 129 6.55 8.46 4.73
CA ASP A 129 6.24 9.36 5.85
C ASP A 129 7.48 9.77 6.65
N ARG A 130 8.55 8.96 6.63
CA ARG A 130 9.82 9.26 7.30
C ARG A 130 10.69 10.23 6.52
N LYS A 131 10.56 10.26 5.19
CA LYS A 131 11.44 11.05 4.33
C LYS A 131 11.27 12.54 4.60
N ALA A 132 12.40 13.23 4.80
CA ALA A 132 12.46 14.68 4.80
C ALA A 132 13.36 15.13 3.65
N VAL A 133 12.99 16.22 2.98
CA VAL A 133 13.81 16.83 1.92
C VAL A 133 14.09 18.28 2.31
N LEU A 134 15.34 18.68 2.20
CA LEU A 134 15.80 20.04 2.38
C LEU A 134 16.18 20.62 1.02
N ARG A 135 15.70 21.84 0.78
CA ARG A 135 15.97 22.66 -0.39
C ARG A 135 16.43 24.04 0.05
N VAL A 136 17.55 24.49 -0.51
CA VAL A 136 18.16 25.78 -0.17
C VAL A 136 18.77 26.39 -1.44
N THR A 137 18.55 27.67 -1.65
CA THR A 137 19.24 28.44 -2.71
C THR A 137 20.64 28.79 -2.23
N VAL A 138 21.69 28.44 -2.98
CA VAL A 138 23.08 28.60 -2.50
C VAL A 138 23.44 30.08 -2.35
N ALA A 139 22.99 30.95 -3.26
CA ALA A 139 23.19 32.40 -3.15
C ALA A 139 22.67 33.00 -1.82
N GLN A 140 21.64 32.41 -1.21
CA GLN A 140 21.05 32.89 0.04
C GLN A 140 21.84 32.50 1.30
N LEU A 141 22.84 31.62 1.17
CA LEU A 141 23.70 31.19 2.30
C LEU A 141 24.75 32.25 2.68
N GLY A 142 24.99 33.25 1.82
CA GLY A 142 25.96 34.32 2.08
C GLY A 142 27.42 33.85 2.06
N LEU A 143 27.74 32.79 1.32
CA LEU A 143 29.10 32.33 1.08
C LEU A 143 29.67 33.05 -0.15
N ALA A 144 30.95 33.42 -0.13
CA ALA A 144 31.58 34.16 -1.23
C ALA A 144 32.96 33.59 -1.60
N GLY A 145 33.31 33.73 -2.88
CA GLY A 145 34.63 33.40 -3.43
C GLY A 145 35.09 31.96 -3.11
N PRO A 146 36.19 31.78 -2.36
CA PRO A 146 36.76 30.46 -2.08
C PRO A 146 35.85 29.58 -1.20
N GLU A 147 35.08 30.17 -0.28
CA GLU A 147 34.17 29.40 0.59
C GLU A 147 33.02 28.79 -0.20
N LEU A 148 32.46 29.55 -1.15
CA LEU A 148 31.39 29.10 -2.03
C LEU A 148 31.90 27.99 -2.95
N HIS A 149 33.09 28.16 -3.53
CA HIS A 149 33.71 27.15 -4.38
C HIS A 149 33.87 25.82 -3.63
N LYS A 150 34.46 25.86 -2.43
CA LYS A 150 34.60 24.70 -1.54
C LYS A 150 33.25 24.09 -1.17
N PHE A 151 32.26 24.90 -0.85
CA PHE A 151 30.91 24.42 -0.52
C PHE A 151 30.28 23.65 -1.69
N LEU A 152 30.39 24.15 -2.92
CA LEU A 152 29.84 23.49 -4.10
C LEU A 152 30.54 22.16 -4.39
N LEU A 153 31.87 22.10 -4.21
CA LEU A 153 32.61 20.85 -4.32
C LEU A 153 32.17 19.81 -3.27
N LEU A 154 31.97 20.22 -2.01
CA LEU A 154 31.47 19.34 -0.94
C LEU A 154 30.01 18.90 -1.15
N ALA A 155 29.19 19.77 -1.73
CA ALA A 155 27.80 19.45 -2.07
C ALA A 155 27.72 18.36 -3.14
N GLY A 156 28.61 18.44 -4.14
CA GLY A 156 28.74 17.47 -5.23
C GLY A 156 27.44 17.32 -6.04
N PRO A 157 26.91 16.09 -6.22
CA PRO A 157 25.72 15.85 -7.06
C PRO A 157 24.41 16.41 -6.49
N ARG A 158 24.43 16.92 -5.25
CA ARG A 158 23.27 17.49 -4.58
C ARG A 158 22.96 18.91 -5.04
N TYR A 159 23.94 19.59 -5.63
CA TYR A 159 23.79 20.94 -6.17
C TYR A 159 23.33 20.88 -7.63
N ASN A 160 22.31 21.68 -7.95
CA ASN A 160 21.87 21.91 -9.32
C ASN A 160 22.38 23.28 -9.83
N PRO A 161 23.29 23.31 -10.82
CA PRO A 161 23.84 24.56 -11.34
C PRO A 161 22.82 25.42 -12.12
N GLU A 162 21.77 24.81 -12.69
CA GLU A 162 20.77 25.54 -13.48
C GLU A 162 19.84 26.39 -12.61
N THR A 163 19.44 25.86 -11.45
CA THR A 163 18.48 26.51 -10.54
C THR A 163 19.11 27.12 -9.29
N ASP A 164 20.45 27.03 -9.15
CA ASP A 164 21.21 27.37 -7.95
C ASP A 164 20.65 26.76 -6.65
N GLU A 165 20.08 25.55 -6.75
CA GLU A 165 19.40 24.87 -5.63
C GLU A 165 20.22 23.68 -5.13
N LEU A 166 20.50 23.68 -3.83
CA LEU A 166 20.99 22.52 -3.11
C LEU A 166 19.80 21.69 -2.62
N ARG A 167 19.72 20.43 -3.07
CA ARG A 167 18.66 19.49 -2.69
C ARG A 167 19.26 18.26 -2.02
N MET A 168 18.84 17.99 -0.79
CA MET A 168 19.25 16.79 -0.04
C MET A 168 18.07 16.17 0.68
N SER A 169 18.07 14.85 0.84
CA SER A 169 16.99 14.14 1.51
C SER A 169 17.52 13.09 2.47
N GLU A 170 16.83 12.92 3.58
CA GLU A 170 17.20 11.96 4.62
C GLU A 170 15.98 11.11 5.00
N LYS A 171 16.23 9.81 5.22
CA LYS A 171 15.20 8.81 5.55
C LYS A 171 15.69 7.70 6.48
N ARG A 172 16.90 7.84 7.05
CA ARG A 172 17.50 6.85 7.96
C ARG A 172 16.74 6.72 9.27
N GLU A 173 16.19 7.81 9.77
CA GLU A 173 15.57 7.86 11.10
C GLU A 173 14.12 7.42 11.08
N ILE A 174 13.66 7.00 12.27
CA ILE A 174 12.31 6.47 12.50
C ILE A 174 11.22 7.53 12.24
N THR A 175 11.52 8.81 12.43
CA THR A 175 10.55 9.92 12.35
C THR A 175 11.05 11.02 11.44
N SER A 176 10.17 11.61 10.63
CA SER A 176 10.49 12.73 9.73
C SER A 176 11.09 13.94 10.46
N LEU A 177 10.65 14.22 11.69
CA LEU A 177 11.21 15.29 12.53
C LEU A 177 12.70 15.06 12.85
N LEU A 178 13.08 13.82 13.12
CA LEU A 178 14.48 13.48 13.40
C LEU A 178 15.33 13.57 12.11
N ASN A 179 14.79 13.08 10.99
CA ASN A 179 15.42 13.27 9.67
C ASN A 179 15.59 14.76 9.32
N LYS A 180 14.59 15.60 9.60
CA LYS A 180 14.66 17.06 9.43
C LYS A 180 15.80 17.66 10.26
N LYS A 181 15.93 17.25 11.52
CA LYS A 181 17.03 17.69 12.39
C LYS A 181 18.38 17.28 11.83
N ARG A 182 18.55 16.00 11.43
CA ARG A 182 19.80 15.54 10.83
C ARG A 182 20.15 16.32 9.57
N LEU A 183 19.18 16.65 8.72
CA LEU A 183 19.41 17.51 7.55
C LEU A 183 19.91 18.90 7.93
N ALA A 184 19.32 19.52 8.96
CA ALA A 184 19.79 20.81 9.46
C ALA A 184 21.22 20.72 10.00
N ASP A 185 21.53 19.70 10.80
CA ASP A 185 22.87 19.46 11.35
C ASP A 185 23.89 19.25 10.23
N THR A 186 23.53 18.49 9.17
CA THR A 186 24.40 18.28 8.02
C THR A 186 24.64 19.56 7.21
N LEU A 187 23.64 20.43 7.07
CA LEU A 187 23.82 21.71 6.39
C LEU A 187 24.75 22.62 7.20
N VAL A 188 24.56 22.68 8.52
CA VAL A 188 25.43 23.45 9.42
C VAL A 188 26.87 22.92 9.35
N ALA A 189 27.05 21.60 9.34
CA ALA A 189 28.36 20.99 9.17
C ALA A 189 29.00 21.36 7.82
N LEU A 190 28.25 21.31 6.72
CA LEU A 190 28.76 21.71 5.39
C LEU A 190 29.17 23.18 5.34
N ILE A 191 28.38 24.08 5.94
CA ILE A 191 28.71 25.51 6.02
C ILE A 191 29.94 25.72 6.90
N ALA A 192 30.05 24.99 8.02
CA ALA A 192 31.21 25.07 8.88
C ALA A 192 32.48 24.59 8.15
N GLU A 193 32.43 23.46 7.46
CA GLU A 193 33.56 22.97 6.65
C GLU A 193 33.96 23.95 5.55
N ALA A 194 32.99 24.57 4.88
CA ALA A 194 33.26 25.58 3.85
C ALA A 194 34.00 26.81 4.40
N LYS A 195 33.71 27.23 5.63
CA LYS A 195 34.34 28.38 6.31
C LYS A 195 35.66 28.07 7.02
N LYS A 196 36.03 26.80 7.18
CA LYS A 196 37.28 26.44 7.86
C LYS A 196 38.49 26.94 7.06
N PRO A 197 39.43 27.67 7.70
CA PRO A 197 40.64 28.22 7.07
C PRO A 197 41.74 27.16 6.88
N GLY A 198 41.38 26.04 6.26
CA GLY A 198 42.30 24.96 5.91
C GLY A 198 42.43 24.85 4.39
N ASP A 199 42.26 23.64 3.88
CA ASP A 199 42.22 23.39 2.44
C ASP A 199 41.04 24.14 1.78
N THR A 200 41.35 24.98 0.79
CA THR A 200 40.38 25.80 0.04
C THR A 200 39.95 25.15 -1.27
N PHE A 201 40.57 24.01 -1.64
CA PHE A 201 40.30 23.29 -2.89
C PHE A 201 40.38 24.17 -4.14
N ALA A 202 41.27 25.17 -4.17
CA ALA A 202 41.41 26.08 -5.32
C ALA A 202 42.00 25.39 -6.57
N ASP A 203 42.66 24.26 -6.38
CA ASP A 203 43.26 23.41 -7.40
C ASP A 203 42.24 22.51 -8.12
N VAL A 204 41.09 22.24 -7.50
CA VAL A 204 40.05 21.37 -8.05
C VAL A 204 39.05 22.20 -8.86
N PRO A 205 38.87 21.97 -10.17
CA PRO A 205 37.89 22.71 -10.95
C PRO A 205 36.45 22.31 -10.58
N LEU A 206 35.56 23.29 -10.56
CA LEU A 206 34.13 23.08 -10.37
C LEU A 206 33.50 22.47 -11.63
N ALA A 207 33.27 21.15 -11.61
CA ALA A 207 32.64 20.42 -12.71
C ALA A 207 31.30 19.81 -12.27
N PHE A 208 30.31 19.80 -13.17
CA PHE A 208 28.96 19.28 -12.92
C PHE A 208 28.57 18.15 -13.88
N PRO A 209 29.28 17.00 -13.89
CA PRO A 209 28.99 15.91 -14.82
C PRO A 209 27.62 15.25 -14.57
N HIS A 210 27.07 15.38 -13.36
CA HIS A 210 25.76 14.85 -12.99
C HIS A 210 24.60 15.66 -13.57
N HIS A 211 24.80 16.94 -13.87
CA HIS A 211 23.77 17.81 -14.41
C HIS A 211 23.84 17.81 -15.94
N LYS A 212 22.73 17.43 -16.58
CA LYS A 212 22.59 17.47 -18.04
C LYS A 212 21.64 18.60 -18.40
N TYR A 213 22.19 19.67 -18.97
CA TYR A 213 21.39 20.79 -19.44
C TYR A 213 20.45 20.34 -20.55
N ARG A 214 19.16 20.70 -20.43
CA ARG A 214 18.15 20.45 -21.45
C ARG A 214 17.75 21.81 -22.04
N PRO A 215 18.21 22.16 -23.25
CA PRO A 215 17.78 23.40 -23.89
C PRO A 215 16.28 23.33 -24.17
N GLU A 216 15.54 24.35 -23.75
CA GLU A 216 14.14 24.54 -24.11
C GLU A 216 14.08 25.31 -25.44
N PRO A 217 13.54 24.71 -26.53
CA PRO A 217 13.42 25.42 -27.79
C PRO A 217 12.39 26.54 -27.67
N ALA A 218 12.82 27.79 -27.88
CA ALA A 218 11.93 28.94 -27.95
C ALA A 218 11.37 29.11 -29.37
N PHE A 219 10.16 29.66 -29.47
CA PHE A 219 9.58 30.03 -30.75
C PHE A 219 10.45 31.14 -31.39
N PRO A 220 10.88 30.98 -32.66
CA PRO A 220 11.69 32.01 -33.33
C PRO A 220 10.94 33.34 -33.39
N SER A 221 11.56 34.40 -32.88
CA SER A 221 10.98 35.75 -32.90
C SER A 221 10.73 36.25 -34.33
N GLU A 222 11.51 35.77 -35.29
CA GLU A 222 11.39 36.09 -36.72
C GLU A 222 10.07 35.65 -37.34
N TRP A 223 9.40 34.64 -36.76
CA TRP A 223 8.12 34.13 -37.24
C TRP A 223 6.92 34.85 -36.62
N LEU A 224 7.16 35.75 -35.68
CA LEU A 224 6.10 36.60 -35.15
C LEU A 224 5.63 37.54 -36.27
N PRO A 225 4.31 37.74 -36.43
CA PRO A 225 3.81 38.73 -37.37
C PRO A 225 4.38 40.10 -37.00
N LYS A 226 5.00 40.78 -37.97
CA LYS A 226 5.48 42.15 -37.78
C LYS A 226 4.25 43.05 -37.54
N PRO A 227 4.31 43.97 -36.55
CA PRO A 227 3.24 44.94 -36.32
C PRO A 227 3.08 45.90 -37.50
#